data_AF-A0A2D8EL29-F1
#
_entry.id   AF-A0A2D8EL29-F1
#
_cell.length_a   1.000
_cell.length_b   1.000
_cell.length_c   1.000
_cell.angle_alpha   90.00
_cell.angle_beta   90.00
_cell.angle_gamma   90.00
#
_symmetry.space_group_name_H-M   'P 1'
#
loop_
_entity.id
_entity.type
_entity.pdbx_description
1 polymer ?
#
loop_
_entity_poly.entity_id
_entity_poly.type
_entity_poly.pdbx_seq_one_letter_code
_entity_poly.pdbx_strand_id
1 'polypeptide(L)'
;MPSRFSFDGALMFAFRAAHVRSFLWVFPLAFAGVFTLFSLAILIFAKDDFLQVFQTIEMLEQASVGRGDPQAVFAAILGAMEPLVGWAVFAMLGSWIIWAMFEAASQRRYVRDERFSLGFGGDEIRMMAVGLCWAVMQTLFIIVPVLMFFGAVSTAVGLAADGVTESQIASRVVGTILGAFGLWIVLFFVYAFFATRLAPCFGLTIKDKAFRFFDAWNVSRGRFWPILGAYLILTIVGGIVVSIADQLLQLPMMFMMAPAFENVQTGDDIAAAFMSSGVIVVLAVYLIARLFLSGLLMHVAGAPAAFAARHDPRGSVDDTYRVDTFS
;
A
#
# COMPACT_ATOMS: atom_id res chain seq x y z
N MET A 1 23.34 -17.68 17.24
CA MET A 1 23.20 -16.65 16.18
C MET A 1 24.38 -15.68 16.28
N PRO A 2 24.86 -15.07 15.18
CA PRO A 2 26.04 -14.20 15.24
C PRO A 2 25.76 -13.00 16.14
N SER A 3 26.65 -12.73 17.09
CA SER A 3 26.49 -11.78 18.20
C SER A 3 26.48 -10.30 17.81
N ARG A 4 26.47 -9.96 16.52
CA ARG A 4 26.57 -8.59 16.01
C ARG A 4 25.65 -8.36 14.83
N PHE A 5 24.95 -7.23 14.87
CA PHE A 5 24.15 -6.74 13.75
C PHE A 5 25.02 -6.56 12.49
N SER A 6 24.60 -7.16 11.38
CA SER A 6 25.32 -7.10 10.11
C SER A 6 24.36 -6.92 8.93
N PHE A 7 24.89 -6.43 7.81
CA PHE A 7 24.14 -6.27 6.57
C PHE A 7 23.62 -7.62 6.02
N ASP A 8 24.49 -8.64 5.94
CA ASP A 8 24.09 -9.99 5.53
C ASP A 8 23.00 -10.56 6.46
N GLY A 9 23.13 -10.30 7.76
CA GLY A 9 22.12 -10.66 8.75
C GLY A 9 20.76 -10.04 8.42
N ALA A 10 20.72 -8.73 8.18
CA ALA A 10 19.50 -8.00 7.86
C ALA A 10 18.87 -8.44 6.51
N LEU A 11 19.70 -8.68 5.49
CA LEU A 11 19.25 -9.11 4.16
C LEU A 11 18.67 -10.53 4.19
N MET A 12 19.35 -11.46 4.86
CA MET A 12 18.98 -12.88 4.87
C MET A 12 18.00 -13.25 5.98
N PHE A 13 17.61 -12.31 6.85
CA PHE A 13 16.80 -12.60 8.03
C PHE A 13 15.44 -13.24 7.67
N ALA A 14 14.79 -12.78 6.60
CA ALA A 14 13.53 -13.35 6.10
C ALA A 14 13.61 -14.88 5.87
N PHE A 15 14.77 -15.33 5.40
CA PHE A 15 15.05 -16.71 5.00
C PHE A 15 15.71 -17.55 6.12
N ARG A 16 16.27 -16.90 7.15
CA ARG A 16 16.95 -17.56 8.29
C ARG A 16 16.08 -17.62 9.56
N ALA A 17 15.06 -16.77 9.68
CA ALA A 17 14.17 -16.73 10.84
C ALA A 17 13.34 -18.03 10.98
N ALA A 18 12.87 -18.31 12.19
CA ALA A 18 12.10 -19.52 12.51
C ALA A 18 10.90 -19.71 11.56
N HIS A 19 10.48 -20.96 11.36
CA HIS A 19 9.30 -21.32 10.54
C HIS A 19 9.32 -20.88 9.07
N VAL A 20 10.49 -20.63 8.47
CA VAL A 20 10.61 -20.16 7.08
C VAL A 20 9.83 -20.99 6.05
N ARG A 21 9.89 -22.32 6.14
CA ARG A 21 9.28 -23.22 5.13
C ARG A 21 7.76 -23.15 5.11
N SER A 22 7.12 -22.98 6.27
CA SER A 22 5.66 -22.90 6.35
C SER A 22 5.18 -21.46 6.19
N PHE A 23 5.87 -20.50 6.80
CA PHE A 23 5.39 -19.13 6.85
C PHE A 23 5.43 -18.43 5.49
N LEU A 24 6.44 -18.70 4.65
CA LEU A 24 6.53 -18.11 3.31
C LEU A 24 5.41 -18.55 2.34
N TRP A 25 4.65 -19.58 2.69
CA TRP A 25 3.48 -20.01 1.91
C TRP A 25 2.17 -19.64 2.59
N VAL A 26 2.05 -19.94 3.89
CA VAL A 26 0.82 -19.73 4.64
C VAL A 26 0.50 -18.24 4.79
N PHE A 27 1.49 -17.39 5.07
CA PHE A 27 1.30 -15.96 5.22
C PHE A 27 0.76 -15.29 3.95
N PRO A 28 1.44 -15.36 2.79
CA PRO A 28 0.96 -14.71 1.58
C PRO A 28 -0.35 -15.32 1.05
N LEU A 29 -0.58 -16.62 1.26
CA LEU A 29 -1.85 -17.24 0.88
C LEU A 29 -3.01 -16.73 1.74
N ALA A 30 -2.81 -16.62 3.06
CA ALA A 30 -3.81 -16.03 3.94
C ALA A 30 -4.03 -14.54 3.64
N PHE A 31 -2.96 -13.80 3.36
CA PHE A 31 -3.02 -12.39 2.95
C PHE A 31 -3.85 -12.23 1.68
N ALA A 32 -3.54 -13.02 0.65
CA ALA A 32 -4.28 -13.03 -0.61
C ALA A 32 -5.75 -13.41 -0.40
N GLY A 33 -6.03 -14.48 0.35
CA GLY A 33 -7.39 -14.93 0.61
C GLY A 33 -8.24 -13.87 1.32
N VAL A 34 -7.72 -13.29 2.41
CA VAL A 34 -8.45 -12.30 3.21
C VAL A 34 -8.66 -11.00 2.42
N PHE A 35 -7.63 -10.46 1.76
CA PHE A 35 -7.77 -9.24 0.98
C PHE A 35 -8.63 -9.42 -0.28
N THR A 36 -8.58 -10.59 -0.94
CA THR A 36 -9.46 -10.87 -2.08
C THR A 36 -10.91 -10.97 -1.61
N LEU A 37 -11.20 -11.71 -0.53
CA LEU A 37 -12.55 -11.79 0.01
C LEU A 37 -13.07 -10.42 0.43
N PHE A 38 -12.23 -9.61 1.09
CA PHE A 38 -12.58 -8.24 1.47
C PHE A 38 -12.85 -7.34 0.25
N SER A 39 -11.99 -7.38 -0.78
CA SER A 39 -12.16 -6.57 -1.99
C SER A 39 -13.39 -7.00 -2.80
N LEU A 40 -13.65 -8.31 -2.91
CA LEU A 40 -14.85 -8.83 -3.58
C LEU A 40 -16.11 -8.49 -2.79
N ALA A 41 -16.07 -8.54 -1.46
CA ALA A 41 -17.19 -8.11 -0.63
C ALA A 41 -17.53 -6.63 -0.88
N ILE A 42 -16.52 -5.75 -0.90
CA ILE A 42 -16.72 -4.34 -1.24
C ILE A 42 -17.33 -4.21 -2.64
N LEU A 43 -16.79 -4.91 -3.64
CA LEU A 43 -17.31 -4.85 -5.00
C LEU A 43 -18.78 -5.27 -5.08
N ILE A 44 -19.16 -6.35 -4.39
CA ILE A 44 -20.53 -6.87 -4.38
C ILE A 44 -21.48 -5.92 -3.66
N PHE A 45 -21.07 -5.34 -2.53
CA PHE A 45 -21.93 -4.45 -1.74
C PHE A 45 -22.00 -3.03 -2.33
N ALA A 46 -20.93 -2.54 -2.96
CA ALA A 46 -20.88 -1.23 -3.61
C ALA A 46 -21.42 -1.25 -5.05
N LYS A 47 -21.92 -2.39 -5.53
CA LYS A 47 -22.29 -2.58 -6.95
C LYS A 47 -23.30 -1.53 -7.45
N ASP A 48 -24.28 -1.17 -6.61
CA ASP A 48 -25.36 -0.28 -6.99
C ASP A 48 -24.85 1.18 -7.09
N ASP A 49 -23.95 1.56 -6.19
CA ASP A 49 -23.27 2.85 -6.24
C ASP A 49 -22.29 2.95 -7.43
N PHE A 50 -21.61 1.83 -7.76
CA PHE A 50 -20.80 1.74 -8.98
C PHE A 50 -21.65 1.90 -10.24
N LEU A 51 -22.82 1.27 -10.31
CA LEU A 51 -23.77 1.42 -11.42
C LEU A 51 -24.22 2.87 -11.57
N GLN A 52 -24.59 3.51 -10.45
CA GLN A 52 -25.00 4.92 -10.44
C GLN A 52 -23.91 5.85 -10.98
N VAL A 53 -22.65 5.58 -10.62
CA VAL A 53 -21.49 6.33 -11.12
C VAL A 53 -21.37 6.23 -12.64
N PHE A 54 -21.43 5.01 -13.21
CA PHE A 54 -21.33 4.82 -14.65
C PHE A 54 -22.45 5.54 -15.41
N GLN A 55 -23.69 5.41 -14.93
CA GLN A 55 -24.85 6.10 -15.50
C GLN A 55 -24.69 7.62 -15.42
N THR A 56 -24.18 8.15 -14.30
CA THR A 56 -23.97 9.58 -14.14
C THR A 56 -22.91 10.11 -15.09
N ILE A 57 -21.82 9.36 -15.29
CA ILE A 57 -20.78 9.73 -16.27
C ILE A 57 -21.35 9.70 -17.69
N GLU A 58 -22.11 8.68 -18.07
CA GLU A 58 -22.72 8.59 -19.40
C GLU A 58 -23.70 9.74 -19.66
N MET A 59 -24.55 10.08 -18.69
CA MET A 59 -25.43 11.25 -18.77
C MET A 59 -24.65 12.56 -18.92
N LEU A 60 -23.53 12.70 -18.20
CA LEU A 60 -22.68 13.86 -18.31
C LEU A 60 -21.98 13.93 -19.66
N GLU A 61 -21.52 12.80 -20.20
CA GLU A 61 -20.93 12.72 -21.52
C GLU A 61 -21.93 13.19 -22.57
N GLN A 62 -23.14 12.63 -22.59
CA GLN A 62 -24.21 13.01 -23.51
C GLN A 62 -24.62 14.49 -23.36
N ALA A 63 -24.67 15.01 -22.12
CA ALA A 63 -24.96 16.43 -21.86
C ALA A 63 -23.79 17.38 -22.16
N SER A 64 -22.55 16.88 -22.14
CA SER A 64 -21.33 17.66 -22.36
C SER A 64 -20.98 17.84 -23.83
N VAL A 65 -21.56 17.05 -24.75
CA VAL A 65 -21.42 17.20 -26.22
C VAL A 65 -21.80 18.62 -26.71
N GLY A 66 -22.39 19.49 -25.88
CA GLY A 66 -22.62 20.91 -26.15
C GLY A 66 -22.13 21.92 -25.09
N ARG A 67 -21.41 21.53 -24.03
CA ARG A 67 -20.93 22.46 -22.97
C ARG A 67 -19.45 22.82 -23.16
N GLY A 68 -19.20 24.09 -23.47
CA GLY A 68 -17.85 24.67 -23.56
C GLY A 68 -17.21 25.09 -22.23
N ASP A 69 -17.66 24.56 -21.08
CA ASP A 69 -17.08 24.88 -19.77
C ASP A 69 -16.41 23.64 -19.13
N PRO A 70 -15.09 23.47 -19.30
CA PRO A 70 -14.32 22.37 -18.74
C PRO A 70 -14.40 22.25 -17.22
N GLN A 71 -14.63 23.36 -16.51
CA GLN A 71 -14.69 23.38 -15.04
C GLN A 71 -15.98 22.74 -14.52
N ALA A 72 -17.10 23.01 -15.19
CA ALA A 72 -18.39 22.41 -14.86
C ALA A 72 -18.39 20.89 -15.11
N VAL A 73 -17.74 20.43 -16.19
CA VAL A 73 -17.60 19.01 -16.50
C VAL A 73 -16.73 18.30 -15.46
N PHE A 74 -15.58 18.89 -15.09
CA PHE A 74 -14.70 18.32 -14.07
C PHE A 74 -15.38 18.23 -12.69
N ALA A 75 -16.08 19.28 -12.26
CA ALA A 75 -16.84 19.28 -11.02
C ALA A 75 -17.96 18.23 -11.02
N ALA A 76 -18.63 18.04 -12.15
CA ALA A 76 -19.68 17.05 -12.29
C ALA A 76 -19.15 15.60 -12.24
N ILE A 77 -17.99 15.32 -12.85
CA ILE A 77 -17.32 14.01 -12.76
C ILE A 77 -16.92 13.71 -11.31
N LEU A 78 -16.39 14.70 -10.58
CA LEU A 78 -16.07 14.53 -9.16
C LEU A 78 -17.34 14.29 -8.32
N GLY A 79 -18.43 15.01 -8.62
CA GLY A 79 -19.73 14.78 -7.98
C GLY A 79 -20.29 13.39 -8.27
N ALA A 80 -20.08 12.86 -9.47
CA ALA A 80 -20.49 11.50 -9.83
C ALA A 80 -19.79 10.42 -8.97
N MET A 81 -18.62 10.71 -8.41
CA MET A 81 -17.90 9.80 -7.51
C MET A 81 -18.38 9.85 -6.05
N GLU A 82 -19.23 10.81 -5.68
CA GLU A 82 -19.69 11.00 -4.30
C GLU A 82 -20.21 9.72 -3.63
N PRO A 83 -21.04 8.88 -4.29
CA PRO A 83 -21.54 7.62 -3.69
C PRO A 83 -20.42 6.65 -3.31
N LEU A 84 -19.30 6.66 -4.04
CA LEU A 84 -18.16 5.78 -3.78
C LEU A 84 -17.28 6.26 -2.62
N VAL A 85 -17.42 7.50 -2.16
CA VAL A 85 -16.59 8.06 -1.08
C VAL A 85 -16.79 7.26 0.21
N GLY A 86 -18.04 6.92 0.55
CA GLY A 86 -18.35 6.11 1.73
C GLY A 86 -17.67 4.74 1.68
N TRP A 87 -17.73 4.08 0.52
CA TRP A 87 -17.05 2.81 0.28
C TRP A 87 -15.54 2.94 0.29
N ALA A 88 -14.97 4.03 -0.22
CA ALA A 88 -13.54 4.29 -0.18
C ALA A 88 -13.05 4.45 1.27
N VAL A 89 -13.78 5.16 2.13
CA VAL A 89 -13.46 5.27 3.56
C VAL A 89 -13.56 3.91 4.25
N PHE A 90 -14.62 3.14 3.98
CA PHE A 90 -14.78 1.80 4.53
C PHE A 90 -13.66 0.86 4.09
N ALA A 91 -13.32 0.86 2.79
CA ALA A 91 -12.23 0.09 2.22
C ALA A 91 -10.88 0.47 2.82
N MET A 92 -10.63 1.77 3.03
CA MET A 92 -9.42 2.27 3.67
C MET A 92 -9.30 1.77 5.11
N LEU A 93 -10.35 1.94 5.92
CA LEU A 93 -10.34 1.53 7.33
C LEU A 93 -10.25 0.00 7.48
N GLY A 94 -11.01 -0.76 6.68
CA GLY A 94 -10.95 -2.21 6.70
C GLY A 94 -9.59 -2.74 6.24
N SER A 95 -9.02 -2.17 5.18
CA SER A 95 -7.66 -2.52 4.71
C SER A 95 -6.60 -2.20 5.77
N TRP A 96 -6.76 -1.11 6.52
CA TRP A 96 -5.85 -0.73 7.60
C TRP A 96 -5.88 -1.74 8.75
N ILE A 97 -7.07 -2.22 9.14
CA ILE A 97 -7.21 -3.27 10.17
C ILE A 97 -6.57 -4.57 9.70
N ILE A 98 -6.89 -5.01 8.48
CA ILE A 98 -6.34 -6.26 7.91
C ILE A 98 -4.81 -6.15 7.82
N TRP A 99 -4.29 -5.03 7.31
CA TRP A 99 -2.87 -4.77 7.24
C TRP A 99 -2.20 -4.87 8.63
N ALA A 100 -2.81 -4.28 9.67
CA ALA A 100 -2.27 -4.35 11.02
C ALA A 100 -2.24 -5.78 11.58
N MET A 101 -3.26 -6.60 11.28
CA MET A 101 -3.28 -8.02 11.67
C MET A 101 -2.14 -8.80 11.02
N PHE A 102 -1.91 -8.59 9.72
CA PHE A 102 -0.83 -9.25 8.99
C PHE A 102 0.55 -8.74 9.39
N GLU A 103 0.71 -7.43 9.57
CA GLU A 103 1.98 -6.88 10.05
C GLU A 103 2.30 -7.38 11.46
N ALA A 104 1.33 -7.43 12.37
CA ALA A 104 1.52 -8.02 13.69
C ALA A 104 1.92 -9.50 13.62
N ALA A 105 1.27 -10.30 12.78
CA ALA A 105 1.62 -11.71 12.57
C ALA A 105 3.04 -11.88 11.99
N SER A 106 3.41 -11.05 11.02
CA SER A 106 4.75 -10.99 10.42
C SER A 106 5.82 -10.69 11.49
N GLN A 107 5.59 -9.67 12.31
CA GLN A 107 6.51 -9.25 13.35
C GLN A 107 6.58 -10.25 14.52
N ARG A 108 5.49 -10.95 14.88
CA ARG A 108 5.52 -12.04 15.87
C ARG A 108 6.43 -13.19 15.47
N ARG A 109 6.42 -13.58 14.19
CA ARG A 109 7.40 -14.55 13.66
C ARG A 109 8.82 -14.04 13.85
N TYR A 110 9.09 -12.82 13.40
CA TYR A 110 10.45 -12.30 13.39
C TYR A 110 11.01 -12.01 14.78
N VAL A 111 10.19 -11.57 15.72
CA VAL A 111 10.64 -11.15 17.04
C VAL A 111 10.54 -12.27 18.05
N ARG A 112 9.40 -12.99 18.09
CA ARG A 112 9.11 -14.00 19.11
C ARG A 112 9.22 -15.45 18.62
N ASP A 113 9.58 -15.68 17.35
CA ASP A 113 9.65 -17.01 16.71
C ASP A 113 8.31 -17.77 16.74
N GLU A 114 7.19 -17.05 16.80
CA GLU A 114 5.85 -17.66 16.82
C GLU A 114 5.45 -18.22 15.45
N ARG A 115 4.57 -19.24 15.47
CA ARG A 115 3.93 -19.76 14.25
C ARG A 115 2.90 -18.76 13.72
N PHE A 116 2.53 -18.91 12.44
CA PHE A 116 1.49 -18.08 11.84
C PHE A 116 0.17 -18.21 12.60
N SER A 117 -0.33 -17.08 13.09
CA SER A 117 -1.61 -16.95 13.75
C SER A 117 -2.20 -15.59 13.39
N LEU A 118 -3.46 -15.59 12.98
CA LEU A 118 -4.27 -14.39 12.84
C LEU A 118 -5.16 -14.27 14.05
N GLY A 119 -5.20 -13.08 14.62
CA GLY A 119 -6.03 -12.75 15.77
C GLY A 119 -6.22 -11.25 15.83
N PHE A 120 -7.14 -10.81 16.67
CA PHE A 120 -7.33 -9.40 16.97
C PHE A 120 -7.19 -9.22 18.49
N GLY A 121 -6.05 -8.70 18.92
CA GLY A 121 -5.72 -8.51 20.32
C GLY A 121 -4.92 -7.25 20.58
N GLY A 122 -4.23 -7.23 21.72
CA GLY A 122 -3.46 -6.06 22.15
C GLY A 122 -2.28 -5.73 21.24
N ASP A 123 -1.71 -6.72 20.55
CA ASP A 123 -0.60 -6.51 19.61
C ASP A 123 -1.08 -5.82 18.32
N GLU A 124 -2.25 -6.21 17.80
CA GLU A 124 -2.86 -5.62 16.60
C GLU A 124 -3.30 -4.17 16.83
N ILE A 125 -3.92 -3.85 17.98
CA ILE A 125 -4.31 -2.48 18.30
C ILE A 125 -3.09 -1.56 18.39
N ARG A 126 -1.99 -2.04 18.98
CA ARG A 126 -0.73 -1.28 19.02
C ARG A 126 -0.13 -1.13 17.62
N MET A 127 -0.25 -2.16 16.78
CA MET A 127 0.19 -2.11 15.39
C MET A 127 -0.61 -1.09 14.58
N MET A 128 -1.92 -1.00 14.80
CA MET A 128 -2.76 0.05 14.23
C MET A 128 -2.28 1.43 14.66
N ALA A 129 -2.07 1.66 15.96
CA ALA A 129 -1.57 2.96 16.45
C ALA A 129 -0.23 3.35 15.82
N VAL A 130 0.70 2.40 15.66
CA VAL A 130 1.96 2.63 14.93
C VAL A 130 1.69 2.95 13.46
N GLY A 131 0.80 2.19 12.80
CA GLY A 131 0.35 2.46 11.43
C GLY A 131 -0.25 3.85 11.25
N LEU A 132 -1.01 4.36 12.24
CA LEU A 132 -1.54 5.72 12.22
C LEU A 132 -0.42 6.77 12.26
N CYS A 133 0.60 6.58 13.10
CA CYS A 133 1.76 7.47 13.12
C CYS A 133 2.51 7.46 11.77
N TRP A 134 2.62 6.29 11.14
CA TRP A 134 3.16 6.17 9.78
C TRP A 134 2.30 6.87 8.74
N ALA A 135 0.97 6.72 8.81
CA ALA A 135 0.04 7.39 7.92
C ALA A 135 0.15 8.92 8.05
N VAL A 136 0.16 9.45 9.27
CA VAL A 136 0.36 10.89 9.53
C VAL A 136 1.69 11.36 8.97
N MET A 137 2.78 10.62 9.23
CA MET A 137 4.10 10.96 8.69
C MET A 137 4.07 10.98 7.16
N GLN A 138 3.54 9.94 6.51
CA GLN A 138 3.41 9.87 5.06
C GLN A 138 2.57 11.03 4.50
N THR A 139 1.44 11.37 5.13
CA THR A 139 0.61 12.51 4.75
C THR A 139 1.39 13.81 4.81
N LEU A 140 2.18 14.06 5.87
CA LEU A 140 2.99 15.29 5.98
C LEU A 140 4.00 15.45 4.83
N PHE A 141 4.57 14.35 4.34
CA PHE A 141 5.54 14.39 3.22
C PHE A 141 4.89 14.43 1.83
N ILE A 142 3.63 14.02 1.70
CA ILE A 142 2.95 13.92 0.40
C ILE A 142 1.95 15.07 0.17
N ILE A 143 1.40 15.67 1.24
CA ILE A 143 0.30 16.64 1.13
C ILE A 143 0.70 17.88 0.33
N VAL A 144 1.91 18.43 0.52
CA VAL A 144 2.34 19.64 -0.19
C VAL A 144 2.50 19.38 -1.70
N PRO A 145 3.26 18.37 -2.17
CA PRO A 145 3.31 18.03 -3.60
C PRO A 145 1.93 17.76 -4.20
N VAL A 146 1.06 17.06 -3.47
CA VAL A 146 -0.30 16.76 -3.94
C VAL A 146 -1.13 18.03 -4.10
N LEU A 147 -1.13 18.93 -3.11
CA LEU A 147 -1.84 20.21 -3.20
C LEU A 147 -1.29 21.09 -4.33
N MET A 148 0.03 21.10 -4.55
CA MET A 148 0.63 21.80 -5.69
C MET A 148 0.16 21.21 -7.02
N PHE A 149 0.10 19.87 -7.14
CA PHE A 149 -0.37 19.20 -8.34
C PHE A 149 -1.84 19.51 -8.63
N PHE A 150 -2.72 19.36 -7.63
CA PHE A 150 -4.14 19.70 -7.76
C PHE A 150 -4.35 21.19 -8.05
N GLY A 151 -3.59 22.08 -7.41
CA GLY A 151 -3.62 23.51 -7.70
C GLY A 151 -3.18 23.83 -9.14
N ALA A 152 -2.18 23.13 -9.66
CA ALA A 152 -1.72 23.26 -11.04
C ALA A 152 -2.79 22.80 -12.04
N VAL A 153 -3.45 21.67 -11.78
CA VAL A 153 -4.57 21.16 -12.61
C VAL A 153 -5.75 22.13 -12.57
N SER A 154 -6.15 22.60 -11.39
CA SER A 154 -7.24 23.57 -11.23
C SER A 154 -6.94 24.87 -11.97
N THR A 155 -5.70 25.35 -11.92
CA THR A 155 -5.26 26.54 -12.69
C THR A 155 -5.30 26.28 -14.19
N ALA A 156 -4.87 25.11 -14.64
CA ALA A 156 -4.90 24.74 -16.06
C ALA A 156 -6.34 24.74 -16.60
N VAL A 157 -7.27 24.17 -15.84
CA VAL A 157 -8.70 24.13 -16.18
C VAL A 157 -9.31 25.53 -16.22
N GLY A 158 -9.01 26.38 -15.23
CA GLY A 158 -9.49 27.76 -15.21
C GLY A 158 -9.01 28.59 -16.41
N LEU A 159 -7.71 28.48 -16.74
CA LEU A 159 -7.16 29.17 -17.92
C LEU A 159 -7.73 28.64 -19.24
N ALA A 160 -8.01 27.34 -19.33
CA ALA A 160 -8.67 26.77 -20.51
C ALA A 160 -10.10 27.28 -20.68
N ALA A 161 -10.84 27.44 -19.58
CA ALA A 161 -12.19 28.03 -19.58
C ALA A 161 -12.16 29.51 -20.01
N ASP A 162 -11.10 30.25 -19.66
CA ASP A 162 -10.87 31.64 -20.10
C ASP A 162 -10.46 31.76 -21.58
N GLY A 163 -10.38 30.65 -22.33
CA GLY A 163 -10.03 30.64 -23.75
C GLY A 163 -8.54 30.92 -24.02
N VAL A 164 -7.68 30.76 -23.00
CA VAL A 164 -6.23 30.98 -23.12
C VAL A 164 -5.60 29.90 -23.99
N THR A 165 -4.66 30.28 -24.86
CA THR A 165 -3.98 29.33 -25.75
C THR A 165 -3.20 28.28 -24.97
N GLU A 166 -3.18 27.03 -25.46
CA GLU A 166 -2.49 25.90 -24.83
C GLU A 166 -1.02 26.18 -24.49
N SER A 167 -0.30 26.93 -25.33
CA SER A 167 1.09 27.31 -25.09
C SER A 167 1.27 28.21 -23.86
N GLN A 168 0.30 29.09 -23.60
CA GLN A 168 0.29 29.97 -22.43
C GLN A 168 -0.10 29.20 -21.16
N ILE A 169 -1.02 28.23 -21.26
CA ILE A 169 -1.35 27.32 -20.17
C ILE A 169 -0.12 26.50 -19.78
N ALA A 170 0.54 25.88 -20.78
CA ALA A 170 1.74 25.08 -20.57
C ALA A 170 2.84 25.91 -19.86
N SER A 171 3.13 27.12 -20.34
CA SER A 171 4.16 27.97 -19.71
C SER A 171 3.89 28.33 -18.24
N ARG A 172 2.62 28.39 -17.81
CA ARG A 172 2.24 28.71 -16.42
C ARG A 172 2.14 27.49 -15.52
N VAL A 173 1.74 26.34 -16.07
CA VAL A 173 1.42 25.13 -15.30
C VAL A 173 2.62 24.19 -15.22
N VAL A 174 3.42 24.08 -16.28
CA VAL A 174 4.57 23.15 -16.36
C VAL A 174 5.59 23.44 -15.26
N GLY A 175 5.87 24.70 -14.96
CA GLY A 175 6.77 25.07 -13.86
C GLY A 175 6.29 24.58 -12.50
N THR A 176 4.99 24.67 -12.23
CA THR A 176 4.37 24.20 -10.98
C THR A 176 4.37 22.67 -10.89
N ILE A 177 4.05 21.99 -12.00
CA ILE A 177 4.08 20.51 -12.06
C ILE A 177 5.51 20.00 -11.87
N LEU A 178 6.48 20.54 -12.60
CA LEU A 178 7.89 20.17 -12.44
C LEU A 178 8.41 20.49 -11.04
N GLY A 179 8.00 21.64 -10.48
CA GLY A 179 8.29 22.00 -9.09
C GLY A 179 7.71 21.00 -8.09
N ALA A 180 6.47 20.55 -8.29
CA ALA A 180 5.83 19.53 -7.46
C ALA A 180 6.57 18.19 -7.53
N PHE A 181 6.94 17.72 -8.74
CA PHE A 181 7.74 16.50 -8.92
C PHE A 181 9.13 16.62 -8.28
N GLY A 182 9.82 17.75 -8.49
CA GLY A 182 11.13 18.01 -7.89
C GLY A 182 11.06 18.00 -6.36
N LEU A 183 10.05 18.67 -5.78
CA LEU A 183 9.79 18.64 -4.35
C LEU A 183 9.49 17.22 -3.87
N TRP A 184 8.70 16.45 -4.62
CA TRP A 184 8.35 15.09 -4.25
C TRP A 184 9.57 14.17 -4.19
N ILE A 185 10.50 14.31 -5.13
CA ILE A 185 11.79 13.59 -5.13
C ILE A 185 12.63 13.98 -3.90
N VAL A 186 12.72 15.26 -3.58
CA VAL A 186 13.46 15.74 -2.39
C VAL A 186 12.84 15.18 -1.11
N LEU A 187 11.52 15.31 -0.97
CA LEU A 187 10.78 14.79 0.19
C LEU A 187 10.84 13.28 0.28
N PHE A 188 10.94 12.55 -0.84
CA PHE A 188 11.15 11.11 -0.84
C PHE A 188 12.46 10.72 -0.16
N PHE A 189 13.58 11.41 -0.43
CA PHE A 189 14.85 11.12 0.25
C PHE A 189 14.80 11.44 1.75
N VAL A 190 14.16 12.56 2.11
CA VAL A 190 13.95 12.92 3.51
C VAL A 190 13.08 11.88 4.21
N TYR A 191 11.99 11.46 3.57
CA TYR A 191 11.11 10.41 4.05
C TYR A 191 11.85 9.08 4.20
N ALA A 192 12.64 8.67 3.21
CA ALA A 192 13.42 7.44 3.26
C ALA A 192 14.40 7.43 4.44
N PHE A 193 14.99 8.58 4.76
CA PHE A 193 15.81 8.74 5.96
C PHE A 193 15.01 8.50 7.24
N PHE A 194 13.89 9.19 7.44
CA PHE A 194 13.04 8.98 8.64
C PHE A 194 12.46 7.58 8.69
N ALA A 195 12.01 7.05 7.56
CA ALA A 195 11.42 5.74 7.44
C ALA A 195 12.40 4.65 7.84
N THR A 196 13.62 4.68 7.33
CA THR A 196 14.67 3.71 7.70
C THR A 196 15.01 3.79 9.20
N ARG A 197 15.03 5.00 9.77
CA ARG A 197 15.37 5.22 11.18
C ARG A 197 14.27 4.72 12.12
N LEU A 198 13.01 4.85 11.71
CA LEU A 198 11.84 4.49 12.51
C LEU A 198 11.30 3.10 12.20
N ALA A 199 11.69 2.46 11.10
CA ALA A 199 11.23 1.13 10.69
C ALA A 199 11.29 0.06 11.81
N PRO A 200 12.32 0.01 12.70
CA PRO A 200 12.35 -0.95 13.80
C PRO A 200 11.18 -0.83 14.80
N CYS A 201 10.37 0.24 14.76
CA CYS A 201 9.25 0.44 15.68
C CYS A 201 8.22 -0.69 15.62
N PHE A 202 8.01 -1.31 14.45
CA PHE A 202 7.09 -2.43 14.28
C PHE A 202 7.52 -3.64 15.11
N GLY A 203 8.80 -4.02 14.99
CA GLY A 203 9.38 -5.10 15.76
C GLY A 203 9.45 -4.78 17.26
N LEU A 204 9.83 -3.55 17.64
CA LEU A 204 9.90 -3.13 19.04
C LEU A 204 8.53 -3.12 19.73
N THR A 205 7.48 -2.72 19.01
CA THR A 205 6.13 -2.67 19.56
C THR A 205 5.61 -4.05 19.95
N ILE A 206 5.92 -5.05 19.11
CA ILE A 206 5.62 -6.46 19.40
C ILE A 206 6.57 -7.01 20.47
N LYS A 207 7.86 -6.66 20.43
CA LYS A 207 8.83 -7.09 21.44
C LYS A 207 8.41 -6.70 22.85
N ASP A 208 8.15 -5.41 23.04
CA ASP A 208 7.92 -4.82 24.36
C ASP A 208 6.46 -4.92 24.79
N LYS A 209 5.54 -5.37 23.91
CA LYS A 209 4.09 -5.28 24.12
C LYS A 209 3.73 -3.86 24.59
N ALA A 210 4.29 -2.85 23.92
CA ALA A 210 4.21 -1.43 24.27
C ALA A 210 4.24 -0.59 23.00
N PHE A 211 3.54 0.55 22.96
CA PHE A 211 3.65 1.45 21.81
C PHE A 211 5.04 2.10 21.80
N ARG A 212 5.87 1.80 20.77
CA ARG A 212 7.30 2.17 20.71
C ARG A 212 7.67 2.79 19.36
N PHE A 213 7.01 3.88 18.98
CA PHE A 213 7.29 4.56 17.70
C PHE A 213 8.64 5.28 17.69
N PHE A 214 8.84 6.25 18.59
CA PHE A 214 10.05 7.08 18.62
C PHE A 214 11.27 6.38 19.19
N ASP A 215 11.08 5.33 20.00
CA ASP A 215 12.17 4.54 20.58
C ASP A 215 13.02 3.83 19.51
N ALA A 216 12.45 3.56 18.34
CA ALA A 216 13.14 2.97 17.19
C ALA A 216 14.36 3.79 16.72
N TRP A 217 14.35 5.11 16.98
CA TRP A 217 15.44 6.02 16.61
C TRP A 217 16.78 5.65 17.26
N ASN A 218 16.73 5.14 18.49
CA ASN A 218 17.92 4.73 19.24
C ASN A 218 18.45 3.39 18.73
N VAL A 219 17.56 2.47 18.34
CA VAL A 219 17.92 1.14 17.82
C VAL A 219 18.58 1.21 16.45
N SER A 220 18.13 2.14 15.59
CA SER A 220 18.74 2.35 14.28
C SER A 220 20.03 3.18 14.32
N ARG A 221 20.44 3.73 15.48
CA ARG A 221 21.62 4.62 15.62
C ARG A 221 22.90 3.82 15.40
N GLY A 222 23.74 4.30 14.48
CA GLY A 222 24.97 3.61 14.06
C GLY A 222 24.76 2.42 13.11
N ARG A 223 23.51 2.12 12.75
CA ARG A 223 23.14 0.97 11.90
C ARG A 223 22.32 1.35 10.66
N PHE A 224 22.24 2.65 10.36
CA PHE A 224 21.41 3.19 9.28
C PHE A 224 21.74 2.58 7.91
N TRP A 225 23.01 2.62 7.48
CA TRP A 225 23.41 2.18 6.14
C TRP A 225 23.14 0.69 5.88
N PRO A 226 23.47 -0.23 6.80
CA PRO A 226 23.10 -1.62 6.59
C PRO A 226 21.58 -1.86 6.53
N ILE A 227 20.79 -1.14 7.35
CA ILE A 227 19.32 -1.26 7.32
C ILE A 227 18.79 -0.74 5.98
N LEU A 228 19.21 0.47 5.57
CA LEU A 228 18.80 1.10 4.32
C LEU A 228 19.16 0.23 3.11
N GLY A 229 20.41 -0.26 3.06
CA GLY A 229 20.86 -1.09 1.95
C GLY A 229 20.10 -2.40 1.86
N ALA A 230 19.82 -3.05 3.00
CA ALA A 230 19.04 -4.29 3.02
C ALA A 230 17.60 -4.04 2.55
N TYR A 231 16.97 -2.95 3.01
CA TYR A 231 15.68 -2.51 2.51
C TYR A 231 15.71 -2.28 1.00
N LEU A 232 16.65 -1.47 0.52
CA LEU A 232 16.74 -1.09 -0.88
C LEU A 232 16.92 -2.30 -1.80
N ILE A 233 17.78 -3.26 -1.42
CA ILE A 233 17.93 -4.49 -2.20
C ILE A 233 16.64 -5.31 -2.18
N LEU A 234 16.05 -5.55 -1.00
CA LEU A 234 14.84 -6.38 -0.91
C LEU A 234 13.64 -5.75 -1.62
N THR A 235 13.44 -4.44 -1.49
CA THR A 235 12.31 -3.74 -2.10
C THR A 235 12.51 -3.50 -3.59
N ILE A 236 13.73 -3.20 -4.06
CA ILE A 236 13.98 -3.06 -5.51
C ILE A 236 13.94 -4.43 -6.18
N VAL A 237 14.71 -5.41 -5.70
CA VAL A 237 14.75 -6.75 -6.33
C VAL A 237 13.39 -7.42 -6.22
N GLY A 238 12.81 -7.44 -5.03
CA GLY A 238 11.47 -8.00 -4.81
C GLY A 238 10.40 -7.23 -5.58
N GLY A 239 10.48 -5.90 -5.60
CA GLY A 239 9.56 -5.04 -6.36
C GLY A 239 9.63 -5.27 -7.87
N ILE A 240 10.82 -5.44 -8.45
CA ILE A 240 10.99 -5.79 -9.87
C ILE A 240 10.36 -7.14 -10.15
N VAL A 241 10.63 -8.16 -9.33
CA VAL A 241 10.05 -9.51 -9.50
C VAL A 241 8.52 -9.46 -9.43
N VAL A 242 7.97 -8.78 -8.44
CA VAL A 242 6.52 -8.61 -8.29
C VAL A 242 5.93 -7.81 -9.46
N SER A 243 6.62 -6.77 -9.94
CA SER A 243 6.14 -5.94 -11.06
C SER A 243 6.12 -6.72 -12.37
N ILE A 244 7.17 -7.49 -12.67
CA ILE A 244 7.21 -8.35 -13.86
C ILE A 244 6.11 -9.41 -13.77
N ALA A 245 5.97 -10.06 -12.62
CA ALA A 245 4.92 -11.07 -12.42
C ALA A 245 3.52 -10.46 -12.57
N ASP A 246 3.27 -9.26 -12.03
CA ASP A 246 1.99 -8.55 -12.19
C ASP A 246 1.70 -8.22 -13.66
N GLN A 247 2.69 -7.71 -14.41
CA GLN A 247 2.53 -7.48 -15.86
C GLN A 247 2.21 -8.77 -16.63
N LEU A 248 2.87 -9.88 -16.29
CA LEU A 248 2.60 -11.19 -16.89
C LEU A 248 1.23 -11.75 -16.50
N LEU A 249 0.68 -11.39 -15.34
CA LEU A 249 -0.66 -11.77 -14.90
C LEU A 249 -1.75 -10.89 -15.54
N GLN A 250 -1.46 -9.62 -15.83
CA GLN A 250 -2.41 -8.69 -16.45
C GLN A 250 -2.73 -9.05 -17.91
N LEU A 251 -1.74 -9.51 -18.68
CA LEU A 251 -1.94 -9.90 -20.09
C LEU A 251 -3.02 -10.99 -20.27
N PRO A 252 -2.93 -12.18 -19.65
CA PRO A 252 -3.96 -13.20 -19.79
C PRO A 252 -5.29 -12.76 -19.18
N MET A 253 -5.27 -11.98 -18.09
CA MET A 253 -6.49 -11.40 -17.52
C MET A 253 -7.23 -10.54 -18.54
N MET A 254 -6.52 -9.66 -19.26
CA MET A 254 -7.11 -8.82 -20.30
C MET A 254 -7.75 -9.66 -21.43
N PHE A 255 -7.06 -10.71 -21.89
CA PHE A 255 -7.62 -11.61 -22.92
C PHE A 255 -8.83 -12.42 -22.43
N MET A 256 -8.84 -12.82 -21.15
CA MET A 256 -9.95 -13.56 -20.56
C MET A 256 -11.18 -12.67 -20.31
N MET A 257 -10.96 -11.37 -20.06
CA MET A 257 -12.04 -10.40 -19.86
C MET A 257 -12.56 -9.80 -21.17
N ALA A 258 -11.75 -9.76 -22.23
CA ALA A 258 -12.11 -9.13 -23.51
C ALA A 258 -13.49 -9.56 -24.09
N PRO A 259 -13.89 -10.86 -24.08
CA PRO A 259 -15.19 -11.26 -24.61
C PRO A 259 -16.38 -10.68 -23.84
N ALA A 260 -16.21 -10.38 -22.55
CA ALA A 260 -17.26 -9.76 -21.74
C ALA A 260 -17.52 -8.31 -22.14
N PHE A 261 -16.53 -7.64 -22.74
CA PHE A 261 -16.61 -6.24 -23.16
C PHE A 261 -16.81 -6.04 -24.67
N GLU A 262 -16.85 -7.11 -25.46
CA GLU A 262 -16.90 -7.03 -26.93
C GLU A 262 -18.20 -6.39 -27.46
N ASN A 263 -19.32 -6.61 -26.77
CA ASN A 263 -20.65 -6.14 -27.20
C ASN A 263 -21.19 -4.98 -26.36
N VAL A 264 -20.31 -4.32 -25.60
CA VAL A 264 -20.71 -3.28 -24.66
C VAL A 264 -20.89 -1.95 -25.39
N GLN A 265 -22.12 -1.43 -25.40
CA GLN A 265 -22.48 -0.20 -26.11
C GLN A 265 -22.97 0.92 -25.19
N THR A 266 -23.51 0.57 -24.02
CA THR A 266 -24.03 1.52 -23.02
C THR A 266 -23.30 1.36 -21.68
N GLY A 267 -23.41 2.35 -20.80
CA GLY A 267 -22.85 2.28 -19.44
C GLY A 267 -23.44 1.14 -18.60
N ASP A 268 -24.72 0.80 -18.85
CA ASP A 268 -25.38 -0.35 -18.22
C ASP A 268 -24.76 -1.68 -18.68
N ASP A 269 -24.38 -1.79 -19.96
CA ASP A 269 -23.70 -2.98 -20.48
C ASP A 269 -22.28 -3.12 -19.88
N ILE A 270 -21.56 -2.00 -19.69
CA ILE A 270 -20.22 -2.00 -19.04
C ILE A 270 -20.33 -2.59 -17.63
N ALA A 271 -21.29 -2.10 -16.86
CA ALA A 271 -21.45 -2.49 -15.48
C ALA A 271 -21.99 -3.93 -15.35
N ALA A 272 -22.91 -4.34 -16.23
CA ALA A 272 -23.37 -5.73 -16.30
C ALA A 272 -22.24 -6.69 -16.69
N ALA A 273 -21.37 -6.31 -17.64
CA ALA A 273 -20.19 -7.08 -18.02
C ALA A 273 -19.19 -7.19 -16.87
N PHE A 274 -18.93 -6.10 -16.16
CA PHE A 274 -18.01 -6.07 -15.01
C PHE A 274 -18.51 -6.94 -13.84
N MET A 275 -19.83 -6.98 -13.63
CA MET A 275 -20.46 -7.80 -12.60
C MET A 275 -20.79 -9.23 -13.07
N SER A 276 -20.37 -9.60 -14.29
CA SER A 276 -20.56 -10.98 -14.78
C SER A 276 -19.75 -11.97 -13.97
N SER A 277 -20.29 -13.18 -13.80
CA SER A 277 -19.62 -14.26 -13.05
C SER A 277 -18.26 -14.61 -13.66
N GLY A 278 -18.13 -14.56 -14.98
CA GLY A 278 -16.86 -14.77 -15.69
C GLY A 278 -15.80 -13.74 -15.31
N VAL A 279 -16.14 -12.44 -15.34
CA VAL A 279 -15.22 -11.37 -14.96
C VAL A 279 -14.84 -11.45 -13.49
N ILE A 280 -15.82 -11.68 -12.59
CA ILE A 280 -15.55 -11.77 -11.14
C ILE A 280 -14.59 -12.93 -10.83
N VAL A 281 -14.75 -14.10 -11.48
CA VAL A 281 -13.85 -15.25 -11.27
C VAL A 281 -12.44 -14.93 -11.77
N VAL A 282 -12.31 -14.36 -12.97
CA VAL A 282 -10.99 -13.97 -13.51
C VAL A 282 -10.33 -12.92 -12.60
N LEU A 283 -11.09 -11.92 -12.16
CA LEU A 283 -10.62 -10.89 -11.24
C LEU A 283 -10.19 -11.48 -9.89
N ALA A 284 -10.95 -12.43 -9.34
CA ALA A 284 -10.62 -13.10 -8.09
C ALA A 284 -9.30 -13.87 -8.18
N VAL A 285 -9.09 -14.62 -9.27
CA VAL A 285 -7.83 -15.36 -9.52
C VAL A 285 -6.65 -14.39 -9.66
N TYR A 286 -6.83 -13.30 -10.43
CA TYR A 286 -5.84 -12.25 -10.57
C TYR A 286 -5.49 -11.61 -9.22
N LEU A 287 -6.50 -11.22 -8.44
CA LEU A 287 -6.32 -10.61 -7.13
C LEU A 287 -5.58 -11.56 -6.17
N ILE A 288 -5.93 -12.85 -6.15
CA ILE A 288 -5.22 -13.84 -5.32
C ILE A 288 -3.74 -13.90 -5.71
N ALA A 289 -3.42 -14.03 -7.00
CA ALA A 289 -2.04 -14.14 -7.45
C ALA A 289 -1.24 -12.85 -7.16
N ARG A 290 -1.82 -11.68 -7.46
CA ARG A 290 -1.22 -10.37 -7.20
C ARG A 290 -0.98 -10.13 -5.71
N LEU A 291 -2.00 -10.38 -4.88
CA LEU A 291 -1.92 -10.17 -3.43
C LEU A 291 -1.02 -11.18 -2.76
N PHE A 292 -0.90 -12.41 -3.28
CA PHE A 292 0.06 -13.39 -2.81
C PHE A 292 1.49 -12.86 -2.96
N LEU A 293 1.82 -12.34 -4.14
CA LEU A 293 3.13 -11.74 -4.43
C LEU A 293 3.38 -10.49 -3.57
N SER A 294 2.36 -9.63 -3.42
CA SER A 294 2.44 -8.44 -2.58
C SER A 294 2.64 -8.78 -1.10
N GLY A 295 1.90 -9.75 -0.56
CA GLY A 295 2.05 -10.23 0.82
C GLY A 295 3.41 -10.86 1.08
N LEU A 296 3.94 -11.60 0.09
CA LEU A 296 5.30 -12.14 0.17
C LEU A 296 6.34 -11.02 0.25
N LEU A 297 6.23 -10.01 -0.62
CA LEU A 297 7.12 -8.86 -0.64
C LEU A 297 7.02 -8.07 0.68
N MET A 298 5.81 -7.80 1.17
CA MET A 298 5.57 -7.12 2.45
C MET A 298 6.30 -7.85 3.58
N HIS A 299 6.13 -9.17 3.66
CA HIS A 299 6.74 -9.97 4.71
C HIS A 299 8.27 -10.00 4.63
N VAL A 300 8.83 -10.17 3.44
CA VAL A 300 10.29 -10.21 3.23
C VAL A 300 10.91 -8.83 3.47
N ALA A 301 10.29 -7.77 2.96
CA ALA A 301 10.75 -6.40 3.14
C ALA A 301 10.67 -5.94 4.60
N GLY A 302 9.79 -6.51 5.43
CA GLY A 302 9.72 -6.22 6.87
C GLY A 302 10.89 -6.79 7.69
N ALA A 303 11.68 -7.72 7.13
CA ALA A 303 12.71 -8.45 7.87
C ALA A 303 13.88 -7.59 8.41
N PRO A 304 14.44 -6.61 7.66
CA PRO A 304 15.58 -5.82 8.15
C PRO A 304 15.27 -5.02 9.42
N ALA A 305 14.08 -4.44 9.51
CA ALA A 305 13.64 -3.71 10.71
C ALA A 305 13.42 -4.63 11.90
N ALA A 306 12.82 -5.80 11.68
CA ALA A 306 12.61 -6.77 12.74
C ALA A 306 13.94 -7.34 13.26
N PHE A 307 14.92 -7.56 12.38
CA PHE A 307 16.28 -7.94 12.74
C PHE A 307 16.97 -6.87 13.59
N ALA A 308 16.80 -5.59 13.25
CA ALA A 308 17.31 -4.48 14.06
C ALA A 308 16.64 -4.42 15.44
N ALA A 309 15.33 -4.66 15.52
CA ALA A 309 14.58 -4.69 16.78
C ALA A 309 14.99 -5.84 17.71
N ARG A 310 15.36 -7.01 17.16
CA ARG A 310 15.96 -8.11 17.94
C ARG A 310 17.29 -7.72 18.57
N HIS A 311 18.10 -6.96 17.86
CA HIS A 311 19.43 -6.53 18.33
C HIS A 311 19.39 -5.21 19.10
N ASP A 312 18.28 -4.92 19.78
CA ASP A 312 18.12 -3.71 20.58
C ASP A 312 19.16 -3.66 21.72
N PRO A 313 19.96 -2.58 21.82
CA PRO A 313 20.93 -2.41 22.90
C PRO A 313 20.34 -2.36 24.32
N ARG A 314 19.02 -2.17 24.47
CA ARG A 314 18.33 -2.17 25.79
C ARG A 314 17.98 -3.58 26.31
N GLY A 315 18.18 -4.61 25.49
CA GLY A 315 17.88 -6.00 25.81
C GLY A 315 17.37 -6.74 24.57
N SER A 316 18.03 -7.85 24.22
CA SER A 316 17.60 -8.74 23.15
C SER A 316 16.54 -9.70 23.64
N VAL A 317 15.63 -10.11 22.74
CA VAL A 317 14.70 -11.23 23.00
C VAL A 317 15.47 -12.50 23.33
N ASP A 318 16.64 -12.67 22.71
CA ASP A 318 17.53 -13.81 22.94
C ASP A 318 18.20 -13.78 24.33
N ASP A 319 18.28 -12.60 24.97
CA ASP A 319 18.81 -12.47 26.33
C ASP A 319 17.78 -12.95 27.36
N THR A 320 16.50 -12.62 27.16
CA THR A 320 15.39 -13.11 28.01
C THR A 320 15.25 -14.64 27.97
N TYR A 321 15.30 -15.26 26.77
CA TYR A 321 15.23 -16.72 26.65
C TYR A 321 16.44 -17.45 27.23
N ARG A 322 17.61 -16.80 27.29
CA ARG A 322 18.79 -17.34 27.96
C ARG A 322 18.62 -17.39 29.47
N VAL A 323 17.96 -16.41 30.09
CA VAL A 323 17.72 -16.42 31.54
C VAL A 323 16.78 -17.56 31.92
N ASP A 324 15.72 -17.80 31.12
CA ASP A 324 14.74 -18.86 31.37
C ASP A 324 15.28 -20.29 31.17
N THR A 325 16.39 -20.46 30.46
CA THR A 325 17.04 -21.78 30.29
C THR A 325 18.04 -22.13 31.40
N PHE A 326 18.36 -21.17 32.28
CA PHE A 326 19.28 -21.35 33.41
C PHE A 326 18.62 -21.19 34.80
N SER A 327 17.29 -21.07 34.86
CA SER A 327 16.48 -21.15 36.08
C SER A 327 15.79 -22.51 36.19
#